data_AF-A0A2D8MAH7-F1
#
_entry.id   AF-A0A2D8MAH7-F1
#
_cell.length_a   1.000
_cell.length_b   1.000
_cell.length_c   1.000
_cell.angle_alpha   90.00
_cell.angle_beta   90.00
_cell.angle_gamma   90.00
#
_symmetry.space_group_name_H-M   'P 1'
#
loop_
_entity.id
_entity.type
_entity.pdbx_description
1 polymer ?
#
loop_
_entity_poly.entity_id
_entity_poly.type
_entity_poly.pdbx_seq_one_letter_code
_entity_poly.pdbx_strand_id
1 'polypeptide(L)'
;MNDLSFRAMACRPWDGCWRVRKPDNFDGLLSVHQFTALQVLRSGTHLSEAEARLLQAIHYQADPLGPAQAFNLDRLVARASELNGRAAA
;
A
#
# COMPACT_ATOMS: atom_id res chain seq x y z
N MET A 1 -12.56 18.11 12.43
CA MET A 1 -12.68 17.41 11.14
C MET A 1 -13.71 16.29 11.33
N ASN A 2 -14.84 16.29 10.62
CA ASN A 2 -15.91 15.28 10.83
C ASN A 2 -15.62 13.98 10.07
N ASP A 3 -16.18 12.86 10.55
CA ASP A 3 -15.96 11.49 10.03
C ASP A 3 -16.23 11.35 8.52
N LEU A 4 -17.27 12.02 8.01
CA LEU A 4 -17.60 12.08 6.58
C LEU A 4 -16.46 12.66 5.73
N SER A 5 -15.77 13.68 6.23
CA SER A 5 -14.63 14.29 5.52
C SER A 5 -13.44 13.34 5.45
N PHE A 6 -13.19 12.56 6.52
CA PHE A 6 -12.12 11.57 6.54
C PHE A 6 -12.39 10.43 5.54
N ARG A 7 -13.60 9.89 5.55
CA ARG A 7 -14.04 8.85 4.60
C ARG A 7 -13.96 9.32 3.15
N ALA A 8 -14.42 10.54 2.87
CA ALA A 8 -14.33 11.12 1.54
C ALA A 8 -12.88 11.30 1.07
N MET A 9 -11.94 11.63 1.97
CA MET A 9 -10.52 11.70 1.63
C MET A 9 -9.89 10.32 1.40
N ALA A 10 -10.29 9.31 2.18
CA ALA A 10 -9.77 7.94 2.08
C ALA A 10 -10.07 7.28 0.72
N CYS A 11 -11.18 7.64 0.07
CA CYS A 11 -11.58 7.11 -1.23
C CYS A 11 -11.00 7.87 -2.43
N ARG A 12 -10.25 8.97 -2.21
CA ARG A 12 -9.64 9.71 -3.32
C ARG A 12 -8.55 8.87 -3.98
N PRO A 13 -8.28 9.07 -5.28
CA PRO A 13 -7.07 8.54 -5.90
C PRO A 13 -5.85 8.97 -5.12
N TRP A 14 -4.91 8.04 -4.92
CA TRP A 14 -3.65 8.33 -4.28
C TRP A 14 -2.84 9.32 -5.11
N ASP A 15 -2.39 10.39 -4.47
CA ASP A 15 -1.66 11.48 -5.13
C ASP A 15 -0.14 11.25 -5.22
N GLY A 16 0.34 10.05 -4.88
CA GLY A 16 1.77 9.71 -4.89
C GLY A 16 2.53 10.18 -3.66
N CYS A 17 1.92 10.95 -2.75
CA CYS A 17 2.61 11.43 -1.57
C CYS A 17 2.76 10.34 -0.50
N TRP A 18 3.94 10.32 0.12
CA TRP A 18 4.20 9.50 1.29
C TRP A 18 3.71 10.21 2.55
N ARG A 19 2.78 9.57 3.28
CA ARG A 19 2.14 10.14 4.48
C ARG A 19 2.47 9.37 5.76
N VAL A 20 2.85 8.10 5.66
CA VAL A 20 3.33 7.33 6.80
C VAL A 20 4.79 7.69 7.06
N ARG A 21 5.13 8.05 8.29
CA ARG A 21 6.52 8.38 8.65
C ARG A 21 7.40 7.13 8.59
N LYS A 22 8.57 7.23 7.96
CA LYS A 22 9.63 6.22 7.99
C LYS A 22 10.13 6.04 9.44
N PRO A 23 10.18 4.81 9.98
CA PRO A 23 10.80 4.55 11.28
C PRO A 23 12.30 4.88 11.27
N ASP A 24 12.83 5.40 12.37
CA ASP A 24 14.22 5.87 12.44
C ASP A 24 15.25 4.73 12.23
N ASN A 25 14.88 3.48 12.56
CA ASN A 25 15.73 2.28 12.39
C ASN A 25 15.29 1.40 11.19
N PHE A 26 14.70 1.99 10.16
CA PHE A 26 14.20 1.22 9.00
C PHE A 26 15.29 0.83 7.98
N ASP A 27 16.53 1.30 8.16
CA ASP A 27 17.61 1.00 7.22
C ASP A 27 18.11 -0.44 7.43
N GLY A 28 17.74 -1.35 6.51
CA GLY A 28 18.06 -2.78 6.58
C GLY A 28 17.49 -3.59 5.42
N LEU A 29 17.65 -4.92 5.46
CA LEU A 29 17.03 -5.82 4.48
C LEU A 29 15.51 -5.84 4.69
N LEU A 30 14.77 -5.73 3.59
CA LEU A 30 13.32 -5.83 3.61
C LEU A 30 12.88 -7.28 3.69
N SER A 31 11.90 -7.55 4.55
CA SER A 31 11.08 -8.76 4.46
C SER A 31 10.24 -8.76 3.18
N VAL A 32 9.74 -9.93 2.80
CA VAL A 32 8.94 -10.11 1.58
C VAL A 32 7.71 -9.20 1.58
N HIS A 33 6.98 -9.09 2.70
CA HIS A 33 5.79 -8.23 2.75
C HIS A 33 6.12 -6.75 2.58
N GLN A 34 7.21 -6.28 3.18
CA GLN A 34 7.66 -4.89 3.04
C GLN A 34 8.06 -4.57 1.60
N PHE A 35 8.77 -5.49 0.95
CA PHE A 35 9.15 -5.36 -0.46
C PHE A 35 7.92 -5.39 -1.38
N THR A 36 7.03 -6.36 -1.19
CA THR A 36 5.81 -6.51 -1.99
C THR A 36 4.93 -5.27 -1.92
N ALA A 37 4.72 -4.71 -0.72
CA ALA A 37 3.94 -3.48 -0.59
C ALA A 37 4.56 -2.29 -1.34
N LEU A 38 5.89 -2.17 -1.34
CA LEU A 38 6.59 -1.15 -2.12
C LEU A 38 6.42 -1.36 -3.63
N GLN A 39 6.44 -2.60 -4.12
CA GLN A 39 6.21 -2.89 -5.54
C GLN A 39 4.78 -2.54 -5.96
N VAL A 40 3.79 -2.86 -5.12
CA VAL A 40 2.39 -2.48 -5.40
C VAL A 40 2.25 -0.96 -5.43
N LEU A 41 2.86 -0.22 -4.49
CA LEU A 41 2.88 1.25 -4.54
C LEU A 41 3.51 1.78 -5.84
N ARG A 42 4.57 1.14 -6.35
CA ARG A 42 5.27 1.58 -7.56
C ARG A 42 4.65 1.09 -8.87
N SER A 43 3.70 0.17 -8.80
CA SER A 43 3.11 -0.48 -9.98
C SER A 43 2.30 0.47 -10.88
N GLY A 44 2.04 1.72 -10.46
CA GLY A 44 1.18 2.64 -11.19
C GLY A 44 -0.30 2.24 -11.18
N THR A 45 -0.69 1.30 -10.32
CA THR A 45 -2.10 0.95 -10.11
C THR A 45 -2.88 2.13 -9.54
N HIS A 46 -4.15 2.23 -9.93
CA HIS A 46 -5.08 3.24 -9.43
C HIS A 46 -5.47 2.91 -7.98
N LEU A 47 -4.57 3.25 -7.05
CA LEU A 47 -4.77 3.10 -5.62
C LEU A 47 -5.66 4.23 -5.10
N SER A 48 -6.50 3.91 -4.11
CA SER A 48 -7.08 4.93 -3.23
C SER A 48 -6.07 5.38 -2.17
N GLU A 49 -6.27 6.56 -1.59
CA GLU A 49 -5.49 7.08 -0.47
C GLU A 49 -5.43 6.08 0.71
N ALA A 50 -6.53 5.41 1.01
CA ALA A 50 -6.58 4.40 2.07
C ALA A 50 -5.67 3.20 1.77
N GLU A 51 -5.73 2.68 0.53
CA GLU A 51 -4.90 1.56 0.10
C GLU A 51 -3.42 1.96 0.10
N ALA A 52 -3.09 3.15 -0.39
CA ALA A 52 -1.72 3.65 -0.37
C ALA A 52 -1.19 3.79 1.07
N ARG A 53 -1.99 4.33 2.00
CA ARG A 53 -1.59 4.40 3.42
C ARG A 53 -1.39 3.04 4.05
N LEU A 54 -2.25 2.06 3.74
CA LEU A 54 -2.07 0.68 4.20
C LEU A 54 -0.74 0.09 3.68
N LEU A 55 -0.46 0.25 2.39
CA LEU A 55 0.78 -0.26 1.79
C LEU A 55 2.02 0.44 2.36
N GLN A 56 1.96 1.75 2.61
CA GLN A 56 3.05 2.49 3.27
C GLN A 56 3.26 2.00 4.71
N ALA A 57 2.18 1.72 5.44
CA ALA A 57 2.26 1.16 6.79
C ALA A 57 2.88 -0.25 6.78
N ILE A 58 2.43 -1.12 5.86
CA ILE A 58 3.01 -2.47 5.67
C ILE A 58 4.49 -2.38 5.30
N HIS A 59 4.85 -1.46 4.41
CA HIS A 59 6.24 -1.26 3.98
C HIS A 59 7.15 -0.94 5.18
N TYR A 60 6.67 -0.15 6.13
CA TYR A 60 7.43 0.24 7.32
C TYR A 60 7.26 -0.69 8.53
N GLN A 61 6.42 -1.72 8.44
CA GLN A 61 6.16 -2.64 9.54
C GLN A 61 7.23 -3.75 9.58
N ALA A 62 7.98 -3.82 10.68
CA ALA A 62 8.95 -4.88 10.92
C ALA A 62 8.28 -6.20 11.36
N ASP A 63 7.17 -6.09 12.11
CA ASP A 63 6.44 -7.24 12.62
C ASP A 63 5.71 -8.02 11.52
N PRO A 64 5.43 -9.33 11.73
CA PRO A 64 4.58 -10.11 10.85
C PRO A 64 3.23 -9.43 10.60
N LEU A 65 2.68 -9.63 9.40
CA LEU A 65 1.38 -9.06 9.04
C LEU A 65 0.26 -9.65 9.90
N GLY A 66 -0.64 -8.77 10.35
CA GLY A 66 -1.93 -9.21 10.87
C GLY A 66 -2.81 -9.80 9.76
N PRO A 67 -3.81 -10.64 10.08
CA PRO A 67 -4.65 -11.31 9.08
C PRO A 67 -5.32 -10.35 8.08
N ALA A 68 -5.81 -9.21 8.56
CA ALA A 68 -6.44 -8.20 7.71
C ALA A 68 -5.44 -7.52 6.76
N GLN A 69 -4.21 -7.29 7.20
CA GLN A 69 -3.16 -6.70 6.36
C GLN A 69 -2.73 -7.68 5.28
N ALA A 70 -2.52 -8.95 5.63
CA ALA A 70 -2.18 -10.01 4.69
C ALA A 70 -3.26 -10.14 3.61
N PHE A 71 -4.53 -10.29 4.00
CA PHE A 71 -5.65 -10.37 3.06
C PHE A 71 -5.71 -9.17 2.10
N ASN A 72 -5.56 -7.95 2.62
CA ASN A 72 -5.62 -6.75 1.78
C ASN A 72 -4.40 -6.63 0.86
N LEU A 73 -3.21 -7.03 1.32
CA LEU A 73 -2.00 -7.04 0.49
C LEU A 73 -2.17 -8.00 -0.68
N ASP A 74 -2.62 -9.24 -0.42
CA ASP A 74 -2.84 -10.25 -1.46
C ASP A 74 -3.87 -9.77 -2.49
N ARG A 75 -4.98 -9.19 -2.03
CA ARG A 75 -6.00 -8.60 -2.91
C ARG A 75 -5.42 -7.51 -3.81
N LEU A 76 -4.55 -6.64 -3.28
CA LEU A 76 -3.94 -5.55 -4.03
C LEU A 76 -2.85 -6.04 -5.00
N VAL A 77 -2.10 -7.08 -4.62
CA VAL A 77 -1.12 -7.75 -5.49
C VAL A 77 -1.82 -8.41 -6.69
N ALA A 78 -2.93 -9.11 -6.46
CA ALA A 78 -3.72 -9.70 -7.54
C ALA A 78 -4.20 -8.63 -8.52
N ARG A 79 -4.78 -7.54 -8.01
CA ARG A 79 -5.22 -6.39 -8.83
C ARG A 79 -4.06 -5.77 -9.64
N ALA A 80 -2.89 -5.60 -9.03
CA ALA A 80 -1.73 -5.05 -9.73
C ALA A 80 -1.21 -5.98 -10.83
N SER A 81 -1.22 -7.29 -10.58
CA SER A 81 -0.78 -8.30 -11.54
C SER A 81 -1.71 -8.35 -12.76
N GLU A 82 -3.03 -8.28 -12.55
CA GLU A 82 -4.01 -8.23 -13.63
C GLU A 82 -3.85 -7.00 -14.53
N LEU A 83 -3.61 -5.82 -13.93
CA LEU A 83 -3.44 -4.58 -14.68
C LEU A 83 -2.13 -4.59 -15.48
N ASN A 84 -1.05 -5.08 -14.90
CA ASN A 84 0.23 -5.23 -15.60
C ASN A 84 0.13 -6.24 -16.75
N GLY A 85 -0.58 -7.35 -16.55
CA GLY A 85 -0.82 -8.34 -17.61
C GLY A 85 -1.65 -7.78 -18.77
N ARG A 86 -2.61 -6.89 -18.50
CA ARG A 86 -3.40 -6.20 -19.54
C ARG A 86 -2.60 -5.14 -20.31
N ALA A 87 -1.60 -4.51 -19.68
CA ALA A 87 -0.74 -3.53 -20.36
C ALA A 87 0.27 -4.18 -21.32
N ALA A 88 0.54 -5.48 -21.17
CA ALA A 88 1.49 -6.24 -21.98
C ALA A 88 0.86 -7.01 -23.16
N ALA A 89 -0.47 -6.98 -23.28
CA ALA A 89 -1.25 -7.65 -24.33
C ALA A 89 -1.78 -6.65 -25.35
#